data_AF-A0A7L1EE23-F1
#
_entry.id   AF-A0A7L1EE23-F1
#
_cell.length_a   1.000
_cell.length_b   1.000
_cell.length_c   1.000
_cell.angle_alpha   90.00
_cell.angle_beta   90.00
_cell.angle_gamma   90.00
#
_symmetry.space_group_name_H-M   'P 1'
#
loop_
_entity.id
_entity.type
_entity.pdbx_description
1 polymer ?
#
loop_
_entity_poly.entity_id
_entity_poly.type
_entity_poly.pdbx_seq_one_letter_code
_entity_poly.pdbx_strand_id
1 'polypeptide(L)'
;MDKVYEKALPEERLFGILPNCSHAYCVGCIRKWRRSRDFQSAIIKACPECRITSNYYIPHKYWISDVDEKEKLIRTFKARTGKIRCRFFVRGHCPFRSECIYLHELPARQPRQRHRRQRPRMPAVFIPSSSESSDDEEE
;
A
#
# COMPACT_ATOMS: atom_id res chain seq x y z
N MET A 1 -9.67 -33.32 11.03
CA MET A 1 -9.46 -31.88 11.31
C MET A 1 -8.65 -31.73 12.59
N ASP A 2 -7.62 -30.88 12.60
CA ASP A 2 -6.95 -30.48 13.84
C ASP A 2 -7.85 -29.54 14.65
N LYS A 3 -8.09 -29.87 15.93
CA LYS A 3 -8.82 -28.98 16.84
C LYS A 3 -7.90 -27.87 17.35
N VAL A 4 -8.06 -26.68 16.80
CA VAL A 4 -7.19 -25.51 17.09
C VAL A 4 -7.09 -25.18 18.59
N TYR A 5 -8.16 -25.37 19.35
CA TYR A 5 -8.21 -25.08 20.79
C TYR A 5 -7.42 -26.07 21.66
N GLU A 6 -7.15 -27.29 21.18
CA GLU A 6 -6.44 -28.34 21.94
C GLU A 6 -4.91 -28.24 21.80
N LYS A 7 -4.40 -27.26 21.05
CA LYS A 7 -2.96 -27.05 20.84
C LYS A 7 -2.27 -26.59 22.13
N ALA A 8 -1.14 -27.22 22.45
CA ALA A 8 -0.37 -26.97 23.68
C ALA A 8 -0.07 -25.47 23.90
N LEU A 9 0.53 -24.80 22.91
CA LEU A 9 0.87 -23.38 22.98
C LEU A 9 -0.35 -22.47 22.72
N PRO A 10 -0.68 -21.52 23.61
CA PRO A 10 -1.77 -20.55 23.41
C PRO A 10 -1.65 -19.76 22.10
N GLU A 11 -0.43 -19.44 21.67
CA GLU A 11 -0.15 -18.71 20.42
C GLU A 11 -0.53 -19.49 19.16
N GLU A 12 -0.59 -20.83 19.23
CA GLU A 12 -1.05 -21.65 18.11
C GLU A 12 -2.56 -21.87 18.10
N ARG A 13 -3.28 -21.51 19.18
CA ARG A 13 -4.75 -21.56 19.27
C ARG A 13 -5.41 -20.39 18.53
N LEU A 14 -4.83 -20.02 17.39
CA LEU A 14 -5.28 -18.94 16.52
C LEU A 14 -5.69 -19.51 15.16
N PHE A 15 -6.79 -18.98 14.64
CA PHE A 15 -7.27 -19.23 13.29
C PHE A 15 -6.68 -18.20 12.33
N GLY A 16 -6.15 -18.65 11.19
CA GLY A 16 -5.86 -17.80 10.05
C GLY A 16 -7.10 -17.68 9.19
N ILE A 17 -7.84 -16.58 9.35
CA ILE A 17 -9.02 -16.25 8.54
C ILE A 17 -8.55 -15.77 7.16
N LEU A 18 -9.10 -16.32 6.07
CA LEU A 18 -8.84 -15.82 4.73
C LEU A 18 -9.86 -14.72 4.39
N PRO A 19 -9.45 -13.51 3.95
CA PRO A 19 -10.37 -12.45 3.55
C PRO A 19 -11.34 -12.88 2.44
N ASN A 20 -10.86 -13.62 1.43
CA ASN A 20 -11.59 -13.83 0.18
C ASN A 20 -12.47 -15.10 0.15
N CYS A 21 -12.49 -15.92 1.20
CA CYS A 21 -13.35 -17.11 1.31
C CYS A 21 -13.77 -17.37 2.77
N SER A 22 -14.83 -18.14 3.01
CA SER A 22 -15.29 -18.51 4.36
C SER A 22 -14.35 -19.46 5.12
N HIS A 23 -13.47 -20.18 4.42
CA HIS A 23 -12.54 -21.11 5.06
C HIS A 23 -11.52 -20.42 5.97
N ALA A 24 -11.30 -21.01 7.15
CA ALA A 24 -10.21 -20.67 8.05
C ALA A 24 -9.49 -21.93 8.52
N TYR A 25 -8.21 -21.77 8.89
CA TYR A 25 -7.32 -22.86 9.25
C TYR A 25 -6.57 -22.53 10.53
N CYS A 26 -5.94 -23.50 11.18
CA CYS A 26 -4.97 -23.17 12.22
C CYS A 26 -3.83 -22.29 11.65
N VAL A 27 -3.30 -21.31 12.39
CA VAL A 27 -2.23 -20.42 11.89
C VAL A 27 -1.00 -21.23 11.43
N GLY A 28 -0.66 -22.33 12.11
CA GLY A 28 0.40 -23.25 11.67
C GLY A 28 0.11 -23.94 10.33
N CYS A 29 -1.16 -24.25 10.05
CA CYS A 29 -1.64 -24.96 8.88
C CYS A 29 -1.53 -24.07 7.63
N ILE A 30 -2.10 -22.86 7.67
CA ILE A 30 -2.01 -21.89 6.57
C ILE A 30 -0.56 -21.38 6.36
N ARG A 31 0.26 -21.39 7.42
CA ARG A 31 1.70 -21.08 7.36
C ARG A 31 2.50 -22.18 6.68
N LYS A 32 2.19 -23.47 6.90
CA LYS A 32 2.78 -24.60 6.15
C LYS A 32 2.37 -24.52 4.68
N TRP A 33 1.08 -24.35 4.40
CA TRP A 33 0.55 -24.19 3.03
C TRP A 33 1.29 -23.12 2.22
N ARG A 34 1.40 -21.90 2.76
CA ARG A 34 2.08 -20.77 2.10
C ARG A 34 3.60 -20.90 1.99
N ARG A 35 4.21 -21.89 2.64
CA ARG A 35 5.66 -22.19 2.58
C ARG A 35 5.99 -23.39 1.69
N SER A 36 5.00 -24.19 1.30
CA SER A 36 5.18 -25.27 0.31
C SER A 36 5.81 -24.69 -0.96
N ARG A 37 6.78 -25.43 -1.51
CA ARG A 37 7.43 -25.12 -2.79
C ARG A 37 6.98 -26.07 -3.90
N ASP A 38 6.08 -26.99 -3.55
CA ASP A 38 5.62 -28.12 -4.37
C ASP A 38 4.56 -27.66 -5.40
N PHE A 39 3.99 -26.47 -5.20
CA PHE A 39 2.98 -25.87 -6.06
C PHE A 39 3.36 -24.47 -6.53
N GLN A 40 2.78 -24.05 -7.65
CA GLN A 40 2.97 -22.71 -8.22
C GLN A 40 2.55 -21.61 -7.24
N SER A 41 3.16 -20.43 -7.37
CA SER A 41 2.94 -19.32 -6.42
C SER A 41 1.49 -18.83 -6.30
N ALA A 42 0.66 -19.01 -7.34
CA ALA A 42 -0.76 -18.73 -7.29
C ALA A 42 -1.53 -19.72 -6.38
N ILE A 43 -1.15 -21.00 -6.41
CA ILE A 43 -1.80 -22.09 -5.68
C ILE A 43 -1.53 -21.97 -4.18
N ILE A 44 -0.28 -21.73 -3.77
CA ILE A 44 0.09 -21.55 -2.35
C ILE A 44 -0.43 -20.24 -1.73
N LYS A 45 -0.80 -19.26 -2.57
CA LYS A 45 -1.51 -18.03 -2.16
C LYS A 45 -3.03 -18.20 -2.13
N ALA A 46 -3.56 -19.30 -2.64
CA ALA A 46 -4.98 -19.60 -2.64
C ALA A 46 -5.43 -20.35 -1.38
N CYS A 47 -6.74 -20.40 -1.16
CA CYS A 47 -7.36 -21.31 -0.22
C CYS A 47 -7.06 -22.78 -0.59
N PRO A 48 -6.64 -23.65 0.37
CA PRO A 48 -6.48 -25.08 0.13
C PRO A 48 -7.72 -25.77 -0.45
N GLU A 49 -8.91 -25.44 0.06
CA GLU A 49 -10.19 -26.00 -0.39
C GLU A 49 -10.69 -25.34 -1.69
N CYS A 50 -11.23 -24.11 -1.63
CA CYS A 50 -11.92 -23.50 -2.78
C CYS A 50 -11.01 -22.83 -3.82
N ARG A 51 -9.68 -22.85 -3.66
CA ARG A 51 -8.70 -22.24 -4.58
C ARG A 51 -8.87 -20.73 -4.87
N ILE A 52 -9.74 -20.03 -4.14
CA ILE A 52 -9.84 -18.57 -4.20
C ILE A 52 -8.52 -17.94 -3.73
N THR A 53 -7.94 -17.05 -4.53
CA THR A 53 -6.69 -16.37 -4.24
C THR A 53 -6.84 -15.42 -3.05
N SER A 54 -5.90 -15.47 -2.11
CA SER A 54 -5.92 -14.64 -0.89
C SER A 54 -4.49 -14.25 -0.51
N ASN A 55 -4.03 -13.06 -0.91
CA ASN A 55 -2.63 -12.66 -0.72
C ASN A 55 -2.15 -12.68 0.75
N TYR A 56 -3.04 -12.49 1.71
CA TYR A 56 -2.76 -12.54 3.15
C TYR A 56 -3.81 -13.39 3.90
N TYR A 57 -3.57 -13.61 5.19
CA TYR A 57 -4.51 -14.17 6.15
C TYR A 57 -4.49 -13.32 7.43
N ILE A 58 -5.57 -13.34 8.20
CA ILE A 58 -5.69 -12.57 9.44
C ILE A 58 -5.66 -13.55 10.62
N PRO A 59 -4.68 -13.48 11.54
CA PRO A 59 -4.71 -14.27 12.75
C PRO A 59 -5.79 -13.74 13.70
N HIS A 60 -6.72 -14.59 14.10
CA HIS A 60 -7.82 -14.28 15.02
C HIS A 60 -8.03 -15.42 16.03
N LYS A 61 -8.55 -15.10 17.22
CA LYS A 61 -8.77 -16.09 18.30
C LYS A 61 -9.96 -17.01 18.02
N TYR A 62 -10.95 -16.51 17.29
CA TYR A 62 -12.20 -17.22 17.00
C TYR A 62 -12.36 -17.41 15.49
N TRP A 63 -12.97 -18.52 15.10
CA TRP A 63 -13.58 -18.67 13.78
C TRP A 63 -14.68 -17.62 13.62
N ILE A 64 -14.81 -17.03 12.45
CA ILE A 64 -15.89 -16.08 12.12
C ILE A 64 -16.70 -16.66 10.98
N SER A 65 -17.98 -16.91 11.24
CA SER A 65 -18.94 -17.38 10.23
C SER A 65 -19.65 -16.21 9.54
N ASP A 66 -19.94 -15.15 10.30
CA ASP A 66 -20.71 -13.99 9.84
C ASP A 66 -19.92 -13.09 8.89
N VAL A 67 -20.57 -12.70 7.79
CA VAL A 67 -19.94 -11.90 6.73
C VAL A 67 -19.60 -10.50 7.24
N ASP A 68 -20.50 -9.86 7.99
CA ASP A 68 -20.30 -8.50 8.53
C ASP A 68 -19.18 -8.42 9.55
N GLU A 69 -19.11 -9.38 10.49
CA GLU A 69 -18.01 -9.43 11.47
C GLU A 69 -16.68 -9.67 10.76
N LYS A 70 -16.66 -10.56 9.76
CA LYS A 70 -15.48 -10.84 8.95
C LYS A 70 -15.04 -9.60 8.16
N GLU A 71 -15.96 -8.86 7.54
CA GLU A 71 -15.61 -7.62 6.83
C GLU A 71 -15.08 -6.56 7.79
N LYS A 72 -15.69 -6.40 8.97
CA LYS A 72 -15.20 -5.53 10.04
C LYS A 72 -13.79 -5.91 10.50
N LEU A 73 -13.49 -7.21 10.63
CA LEU A 73 -12.14 -7.72 10.91
C LEU A 73 -11.17 -7.34 9.79
N ILE A 74 -11.52 -7.59 8.51
CA ILE A 74 -10.69 -7.26 7.34
C ILE A 74 -10.40 -5.77 7.27
N ARG A 75 -11.42 -4.92 7.43
CA ARG A 75 -11.29 -3.45 7.43
C ARG A 75 -10.39 -2.96 8.55
N THR A 76 -10.58 -3.46 9.77
CA THR A 76 -9.76 -3.09 10.94
C THR A 76 -8.32 -3.56 10.77
N PHE A 77 -8.09 -4.76 10.25
CA PHE A 77 -6.77 -5.32 10.00
C PHE A 77 -6.03 -4.57 8.89
N LYS A 78 -6.70 -4.23 7.78
CA LYS A 78 -6.16 -3.36 6.72
C LYS A 78 -5.81 -1.98 7.27
N ALA A 79 -6.68 -1.35 8.04
CA ALA A 79 -6.44 -0.01 8.62
C ALA A 79 -5.29 0.02 9.63
N ARG A 80 -5.05 -1.09 10.35
CA ARG A 80 -3.89 -1.24 11.25
C ARG A 80 -2.60 -1.50 10.48
N THR A 81 -2.63 -2.43 9.52
CA THR A 81 -1.43 -2.87 8.77
C THR A 81 -0.98 -1.83 7.75
N GLY A 82 -1.92 -1.09 7.15
CA GLY A 82 -1.67 0.01 6.23
C GLY A 82 -1.03 1.25 6.86
N LYS A 83 -0.80 1.26 8.18
CA LYS A 83 0.05 2.25 8.87
C LYS A 83 1.51 1.79 9.02
N ILE A 84 1.77 0.50 8.82
CA ILE A 84 3.09 -0.11 8.98
C ILE A 84 3.80 -0.06 7.61
N ARG A 85 4.96 0.59 7.54
CA ARG A 85 5.78 0.67 6.32
C ARG A 85 6.15 -0.71 5.79
N CYS A 86 5.94 -0.93 4.50
CA CYS A 86 6.25 -2.19 3.84
C CYS A 86 7.76 -2.41 3.73
N ARG A 87 8.29 -3.37 4.50
CA ARG A 87 9.73 -3.73 4.50
C ARG A 87 10.26 -4.12 3.11
N PHE A 88 9.43 -4.69 2.25
CA PHE A 88 9.80 -5.04 0.87
C PHE A 88 9.82 -3.83 -0.06
N PHE A 89 8.88 -2.89 0.12
CA PHE A 89 8.84 -1.65 -0.66
C PHE A 89 10.03 -0.74 -0.36
N VAL A 90 10.42 -0.63 0.92
CA VAL A 90 11.63 0.10 1.35
C VAL A 90 12.91 -0.51 0.76
N ARG A 91 12.90 -1.81 0.43
CA ARG A 91 13.98 -2.52 -0.29
C ARG A 91 13.89 -2.40 -1.83
N GLY A 92 12.98 -1.57 -2.35
CA GLY A 92 12.85 -1.26 -3.77
C GLY A 92 11.82 -2.08 -4.56
N HIS A 93 11.43 -3.28 -4.10
CA HIS A 93 10.45 -4.12 -4.81
C HIS A 93 9.54 -4.90 -3.86
N CYS A 94 8.23 -4.56 -3.87
CA CYS A 94 7.21 -5.32 -3.17
C CYS A 94 6.51 -6.31 -4.13
N PRO A 95 6.52 -7.63 -3.85
CA PRO A 95 5.90 -8.64 -4.73
C PRO A 95 4.36 -8.57 -4.77
N PHE A 96 3.73 -7.77 -3.90
CA PHE A 96 2.29 -7.56 -3.87
C PHE A 96 1.83 -6.27 -4.57
N ARG A 97 2.75 -5.37 -4.96
CA ARG A 97 2.46 -4.11 -5.67
C ARG A 97 1.27 -3.34 -5.07
N SER A 98 0.18 -3.15 -5.81
CA SER A 98 -1.04 -2.46 -5.36
C SER A 98 -1.89 -3.24 -4.35
N GLU A 99 -1.73 -4.57 -4.28
CA GLU A 99 -2.48 -5.46 -3.37
C GLU A 99 -1.79 -5.64 -2.01
N CYS A 100 -0.77 -4.82 -1.72
CA CYS A 100 -0.06 -4.89 -0.44
C CYS A 100 -0.90 -4.32 0.71
N ILE A 101 -0.98 -5.07 1.81
CA ILE A 101 -1.64 -4.64 3.05
C ILE A 101 -0.80 -3.65 3.90
N TYR A 102 0.44 -3.39 3.50
CA TYR A 102 1.39 -2.52 4.18
C TYR A 102 1.58 -1.19 3.43
N LEU A 103 1.96 -0.14 4.14
CA LEU A 103 2.12 1.19 3.55
C LEU A 103 3.26 1.24 2.53
N HIS A 104 2.93 1.64 1.29
CA HIS A 104 3.87 1.95 0.21
C HIS A 104 4.10 3.47 0.12
N GLU A 105 4.72 4.01 1.16
CA GLU A 105 5.16 5.41 1.18
C GLU A 105 6.48 5.50 0.39
N LEU A 106 6.44 6.06 -0.82
CA LEU A 106 7.67 6.60 -1.42
C LEU A 106 8.16 7.74 -0.52
N PRO A 107 9.48 7.90 -0.32
CA PRO A 107 10.00 9.17 0.19
C PRO A 107 9.43 10.26 -0.70
N ALA A 108 8.64 11.16 -0.11
CA ALA A 108 8.14 12.31 -0.84
C ALA A 108 9.36 12.99 -1.45
N ARG A 109 9.44 13.00 -2.78
CA ARG A 109 10.43 13.83 -3.47
C ARG A 109 10.14 15.22 -2.96
N GLN A 110 11.03 15.75 -2.10
CA GLN A 110 10.97 17.16 -1.72
C GLN A 110 10.78 17.91 -3.04
N PRO A 111 9.72 18.73 -3.19
CA PRO A 111 9.57 19.53 -4.39
C PRO A 111 10.84 20.37 -4.44
N ARG A 112 11.78 20.00 -5.33
CA ARG A 112 13.06 20.70 -5.48
C ARG A 112 12.66 22.15 -5.63
N GLN A 113 13.05 22.98 -4.66
CA GLN A 113 12.71 24.38 -4.68
C GLN A 113 13.25 24.89 -6.02
N ARG A 114 12.34 25.09 -6.99
CA ARG A 114 12.66 25.78 -8.21
C ARG A 114 12.96 27.18 -7.73
N HIS A 115 14.25 27.45 -7.48
CA HIS A 115 14.74 28.76 -7.09
C HIS A 115 14.08 29.74 -8.05
N ARG A 116 13.13 30.49 -7.50
CA ARG A 116 12.22 31.34 -8.25
C ARG A 116 13.12 32.43 -8.82
N ARG A 117 13.61 32.23 -10.05
CA ARG A 117 14.53 33.16 -10.73
C ARG A 117 13.90 34.53 -10.61
N GLN A 118 14.45 35.36 -9.72
CA GLN A 118 13.91 36.67 -9.46
C GLN A 118 14.16 37.46 -10.75
N ARG A 119 13.11 37.67 -11.56
CA ARG A 119 13.17 38.65 -12.63
C ARG A 119 13.44 39.99 -11.93
N PRO A 120 14.55 40.69 -12.21
CA PRO A 120 14.77 42.00 -11.63
C PRO A 120 13.59 42.90 -12.00
N ARG A 121 12.98 43.56 -11.00
CA ARG A 121 12.01 44.61 -11.27
C ARG A 121 12.81 45.82 -11.76
N MET A 122 12.63 46.20 -13.03
CA MET A 122 13.15 47.47 -13.53
C MET A 122 12.48 48.62 -12.76
N PRO A 123 13.21 49.68 -12.37
CA PRO A 123 12.61 50.86 -11.78
C PRO A 123 11.76 51.60 -12.83
N ALA A 124 10.58 52.07 -12.45
CA ALA A 124 9.81 52.98 -13.28
C ALA A 124 10.38 54.40 -13.16
N VAL A 125 10.86 54.96 -14.26
CA VAL A 125 11.39 56.33 -14.32
C VAL A 125 10.38 57.25 -15.03
N PHE A 126 10.00 58.33 -14.37
CA PHE A 126 9.19 59.47 -14.84
C PHE A 126 10.12 60.69 -14.86
N ILE A 127 10.04 61.71 -15.71
CA ILE A 127 9.13 62.18 -16.80
C ILE A 127 10.02 63.04 -17.75
N PRO A 128 9.55 63.81 -18.77
CA PRO A 128 8.25 63.96 -19.46
C PRO A 128 8.38 63.97 -21.02
N SER A 129 7.28 64.27 -21.73
CA SER A 129 7.30 64.64 -23.17
C SER A 129 7.63 66.13 -23.42
N SER A 130 8.49 66.38 -24.41
CA SER A 130 8.68 67.62 -25.21
C SER A 130 9.38 67.17 -26.50
N SER A 131 8.69 67.03 -27.64
CA SER A 131 8.27 68.05 -28.63
C SER A 131 9.31 68.27 -29.74
N GLU A 132 8.82 68.36 -31.00
CA GLU A 132 9.47 68.80 -32.28
C GLU A 132 10.81 68.14 -32.74
N SER A 133 11.18 67.97 -34.03
CA SER A 133 10.59 68.27 -35.36
C SER A 133 11.27 67.43 -36.49
N SER A 134 10.59 67.29 -37.64
CA SER A 134 11.10 67.31 -39.04
C SER A 134 12.21 66.36 -39.57
N ASP A 135 11.88 65.71 -40.72
CA ASP A 135 12.65 65.56 -41.99
C ASP A 135 14.09 64.95 -41.96
N ASP A 136 14.64 64.28 -43.00
CA ASP A 136 14.21 64.02 -44.39
C ASP A 136 14.89 62.75 -44.99
N GLU A 137 14.38 62.31 -46.15
CA GLU A 137 14.92 61.51 -47.30
C GLU A 137 16.03 60.41 -47.27
N GLU A 138 15.82 59.41 -48.16
CA GLU A 138 16.71 58.54 -49.01
C GLU A 138 17.96 57.82 -48.41
N GLU A 139 18.41 56.64 -48.89
CA GLU A 139 18.20 55.86 -50.15
C GLU A 139 17.99 54.35 -49.85
#